data_AF-A0A7V0QTF4-F1
#
_entry.id   AF-A0A7V0QTF4-F1
#
_cell.length_a   1.000
_cell.length_b   1.000
_cell.length_c   1.000
_cell.angle_alpha   90.00
_cell.angle_beta   90.00
_cell.angle_gamma   90.00
#
_symmetry.space_group_name_H-M   'P 1'
#
loop_
_entity.id
_entity.type
_entity.pdbx_description
1 polymer ?
#
loop_
_entity_poly.entity_id
_entity_poly.type
_entity_poly.pdbx_seq_one_letter_code
_entity_poly.pdbx_strand_id
1 'polypeptide(L)'
;MQKDYTRDKKVEDDRPVYSISVAAELLNVHPRTLRLYEKHGLIAPKRRGNRRFFSNSDLRWIRCLREMIHEEGLSISGIRILLTLIPCWQIKGCGERENCSAFYNKAIPCWELTRRICKEKFIHTCKDCKVYKQRK
;
A
#
# COMPACT_ATOMS: atom_id res chain seq x y z
N MET A 1 11.11 -27.74 5.96
CA MET A 1 10.82 -27.12 7.28
C MET A 1 11.08 -25.59 7.33
N GLN A 2 11.35 -24.88 6.22
CA GLN A 2 11.60 -23.42 6.24
C GLN A 2 10.39 -22.53 5.86
N LYS A 3 9.26 -23.12 5.46
CA LYS A 3 8.10 -22.36 4.94
C LYS A 3 7.23 -21.73 6.03
N ASP A 4 7.32 -22.19 7.27
CA ASP A 4 6.47 -21.73 8.38
C ASP A 4 7.09 -20.54 9.14
N TYR A 5 8.42 -20.52 9.33
CA TYR A 5 9.13 -19.46 10.06
C TYR A 5 9.09 -18.07 9.39
N THR A 6 9.12 -18.03 8.05
CA THR A 6 9.05 -16.77 7.29
C THR A 6 7.65 -16.17 7.31
N ARG A 7 6.62 -17.01 7.42
CA ARG A 7 5.22 -16.59 7.52
C ARG A 7 4.92 -15.99 8.89
N ASP A 8 5.38 -16.62 9.97
CA ASP A 8 5.21 -16.10 11.33
C ASP A 8 5.94 -14.77 11.55
N LYS A 9 7.20 -14.66 11.08
CA LYS A 9 7.93 -13.37 11.11
C LYS A 9 7.21 -12.24 10.38
N LYS A 10 6.59 -12.53 9.24
CA LYS A 10 5.83 -11.53 8.48
C LYS A 10 4.57 -11.08 9.22
N VAL A 11 3.88 -12.02 9.87
CA VAL A 11 2.69 -11.73 10.68
C VAL A 11 3.04 -10.88 11.91
N GLU A 12 4.17 -11.13 12.57
CA GLU A 12 4.66 -10.28 13.66
C GLU A 12 4.98 -8.86 13.19
N ASP A 13 5.55 -8.75 12.00
CA ASP A 13 5.98 -7.47 11.45
C ASP A 13 4.81 -6.59 10.95
N ASP A 14 3.70 -7.22 10.55
CA ASP A 14 2.42 -6.56 10.20
C ASP A 14 1.54 -6.26 11.43
N ARG A 15 1.94 -6.68 12.64
CA ARG A 15 1.16 -6.43 13.87
C ARG A 15 1.22 -4.94 14.25
N PRO A 16 0.07 -4.21 14.31
CA PRO A 16 0.08 -2.78 14.60
C PRO A 16 0.17 -2.53 16.11
N VAL A 17 1.35 -2.14 16.57
CA VAL A 17 1.68 -1.97 18.00
C VAL A 17 2.12 -0.56 18.37
N TYR A 18 2.60 0.24 17.41
CA TYR A 18 3.11 1.60 17.68
C TYR A 18 2.02 2.64 17.55
N SER A 19 1.84 3.50 18.55
CA SER A 19 0.98 4.68 18.41
C SER A 19 1.61 5.71 17.46
N ILE A 20 0.83 6.69 16.98
CA ILE A 20 1.37 7.74 16.11
C ILE A 20 2.55 8.51 16.73
N SER A 21 2.54 8.74 18.04
CA SER A 21 3.65 9.44 18.71
C SER A 21 4.92 8.60 18.70
N VAL A 22 4.81 7.31 19.04
CA VAL A 22 5.95 6.37 19.04
C VAL A 22 6.48 6.17 17.62
N ALA A 23 5.59 5.99 16.64
CA ALA A 23 5.98 5.86 15.24
C ALA A 23 6.74 7.10 14.74
N ALA A 24 6.26 8.30 15.10
CA ALA A 24 6.89 9.56 14.72
C ALA A 24 8.30 9.71 15.32
N GLU A 25 8.48 9.32 16.58
CA GLU A 25 9.78 9.29 17.25
C GLU A 25 10.75 8.30 16.59
N LEU A 26 10.32 7.05 16.37
CA LEU A 26 11.14 6.00 15.71
C LEU A 26 11.55 6.33 14.27
N LEU A 27 10.78 7.21 13.62
CA LEU A 27 11.03 7.69 12.27
C LEU A 27 11.74 9.04 12.26
N ASN A 28 11.96 9.67 13.41
CA ASN A 28 12.46 11.03 13.54
C ASN A 28 11.71 12.02 12.62
N VAL A 29 10.38 12.07 12.77
CA VAL A 29 9.50 13.00 12.06
C VAL A 29 8.47 13.61 13.00
N HIS A 30 7.87 14.73 12.61
CA HIS A 30 6.71 15.25 13.32
C HIS A 30 5.47 14.37 13.05
N PRO A 31 4.59 14.09 14.04
CA PRO A 31 3.31 13.40 13.82
C PRO A 31 2.40 14.02 12.73
N ARG A 32 2.61 15.30 12.38
CA ARG A 32 1.88 15.98 11.30
C ARG A 32 2.27 15.41 9.95
N THR A 33 3.52 15.00 9.76
CA THR A 33 4.02 14.35 8.54
C THR A 33 3.32 13.02 8.31
N LEU A 34 3.17 12.19 9.35
CA LEU A 34 2.43 10.92 9.24
C LEU A 34 0.95 11.15 8.86
N ARG A 35 0.31 12.16 9.46
CA ARG A 35 -1.06 12.55 9.07
C ARG A 35 -1.15 13.09 7.65
N LEU A 36 -0.12 13.78 7.17
CA LEU A 36 -0.05 14.24 5.79
C LEU A 36 0.02 13.05 4.83
N TYR A 37 0.92 12.11 5.06
CA TYR A 37 1.03 10.89 4.24
C TYR A 37 -0.28 10.08 4.24
N GLU A 38 -0.93 9.94 5.40
CA GLU A 38 -2.25 9.29 5.49
C GLU A 38 -3.31 10.05 4.69
N LYS A 39 -3.37 11.38 4.82
CA LYS A 39 -4.32 12.24 4.08
C LYS A 39 -4.15 12.11 2.56
N HIS A 40 -2.92 11.96 2.10
CA HIS A 40 -2.62 11.77 0.68
C HIS A 40 -2.76 10.31 0.21
N GLY A 41 -3.11 9.38 1.11
CA GLY A 41 -3.30 7.97 0.79
C GLY A 41 -2.01 7.23 0.50
N LEU A 42 -0.88 7.70 1.04
CA LEU A 42 0.41 7.01 0.94
C LEU A 42 0.58 5.96 2.03
N ILE A 43 -0.15 6.08 3.14
CA ILE A 43 -0.16 5.11 4.23
C ILE A 43 -1.58 4.90 4.75
N ALA A 44 -1.88 3.71 5.25
CA ALA A 44 -3.17 3.34 5.80
C ALA A 44 -3.04 2.67 7.19
N PRO A 45 -2.74 3.45 8.25
CA PRO A 45 -2.55 2.88 9.59
C PRO A 45 -3.80 2.20 10.11
N LYS A 46 -3.62 1.10 10.86
CA LYS A 46 -4.73 0.40 11.51
C LYS A 46 -5.33 1.27 12.61
N ARG A 47 -6.65 1.41 12.62
CA ARG A 47 -7.37 2.18 13.63
C ARG A 47 -7.89 1.28 14.74
N ARG A 48 -7.81 1.75 15.99
CA ARG A 48 -8.56 1.22 17.14
C ARG A 48 -9.28 2.41 17.78
N GLY A 49 -10.57 2.54 17.50
CA GLY A 49 -11.33 3.76 17.76
C GLY A 49 -10.76 4.95 16.98
N ASN A 50 -10.48 6.05 17.68
CA ASN A 50 -9.89 7.23 17.06
C ASN A 50 -8.35 7.19 16.96
N ARG A 51 -7.71 6.17 17.55
CA ARG A 51 -6.24 6.07 17.62
C ARG A 51 -5.69 5.28 16.43
N ARG A 52 -4.56 5.77 15.90
CA ARG A 52 -3.80 5.15 14.80
C ARG A 52 -2.69 4.30 15.37
N PHE A 53 -2.55 3.11 14.83
CA PHE A 53 -1.50 2.16 15.16
C PHE A 53 -0.74 1.76 13.90
N PHE A 54 0.56 1.68 14.04
CA PHE A 54 1.53 1.35 13.00
C PHE A 54 2.24 0.04 13.38
N SER A 55 2.54 -0.75 12.37
CA SER A 55 3.32 -1.98 12.43
C SER A 55 4.78 -1.71 12.03
N ASN A 56 5.66 -2.70 12.15
CA ASN A 56 7.04 -2.57 11.67
C ASN A 56 7.09 -2.42 10.14
N SER A 57 6.22 -3.13 9.42
CA SER A 57 6.08 -2.94 7.96
C SER A 57 5.65 -1.52 7.59
N ASP A 58 4.74 -0.91 8.36
CA ASP A 58 4.36 0.50 8.15
C ASP A 58 5.57 1.43 8.33
N LEU A 59 6.39 1.22 9.38
CA LEU A 59 7.58 2.06 9.62
C LEU A 59 8.60 1.92 8.49
N ARG A 60 8.86 0.70 8.00
CA ARG A 60 9.76 0.48 6.85
C ARG A 60 9.23 1.16 5.59
N TRP A 61 7.93 1.04 5.33
CA TRP A 61 7.30 1.71 4.21
C TRP A 61 7.43 3.24 4.31
N ILE A 62 7.21 3.81 5.49
CA ILE A 62 7.38 5.26 5.70
C ILE A 62 8.83 5.70 5.50
N ARG A 63 9.83 4.89 5.88
CA ARG A 63 11.25 5.19 5.58
C ARG A 63 11.49 5.27 4.07
N CYS A 64 10.99 4.29 3.32
CA CYS A 64 11.07 4.29 1.85
C CYS A 64 10.35 5.51 1.23
N LEU A 65 9.16 5.86 1.72
CA LEU A 65 8.48 7.09 1.31
C LEU A 65 9.34 8.34 1.52
N ARG A 66 10.05 8.42 2.65
CA ARG A 66 10.91 9.56 2.95
C ARG A 66 12.10 9.63 2.00
N GLU A 67 12.76 8.50 1.73
CA GLU A 67 13.87 8.42 0.77
C GLU A 67 13.41 8.88 -0.62
N MET A 68 12.29 8.36 -1.12
CA MET A 68 11.70 8.79 -2.40
C MET A 68 11.40 10.31 -2.43
N ILE A 69 10.90 10.88 -1.33
CA ILE A 69 10.52 12.30 -1.28
C ILE A 69 11.75 13.21 -1.16
N HIS A 70 12.70 12.87 -0.29
CA HIS A 70 13.79 13.77 0.10
C HIS A 70 15.07 13.54 -0.69
N GLU A 71 15.40 12.29 -1.01
CA GLU A 71 16.64 11.94 -1.71
C GLU A 71 16.40 11.86 -3.23
N GLU A 72 15.29 11.24 -3.64
CA GLU A 72 14.97 11.08 -5.08
C GLU A 72 14.15 12.25 -5.65
N GLY A 73 13.69 13.17 -4.80
CA GLY A 73 12.95 14.37 -5.22
C GLY A 73 11.54 14.11 -5.75
N LEU A 74 10.95 12.93 -5.47
CA LEU A 74 9.59 12.61 -5.92
C LEU A 74 8.55 13.38 -5.10
N SER A 75 7.61 14.01 -5.80
CA SER A 75 6.47 14.65 -5.13
C SER A 75 5.49 13.60 -4.57
N ILE A 76 4.80 13.95 -3.47
CA ILE A 76 3.70 13.14 -2.89
C ILE A 76 2.66 12.76 -3.96
N SER A 77 2.31 13.70 -4.84
CA SER A 77 1.38 13.46 -5.95
C SER A 77 1.94 12.46 -6.95
N GLY A 78 3.22 12.55 -7.28
CA GLY A 78 3.91 11.61 -8.17
C GLY A 78 3.93 10.19 -7.60
N ILE A 79 4.33 10.03 -6.34
CA ILE A 79 4.33 8.72 -5.66
C ILE A 79 2.92 8.11 -5.66
N ARG A 80 1.88 8.91 -5.38
CA ARG A 80 0.49 8.43 -5.40
C ARG A 80 0.07 7.91 -6.78
N ILE A 81 0.49 8.59 -7.86
CA ILE A 81 0.23 8.13 -9.23
C ILE A 81 1.00 6.84 -9.51
N LEU A 82 2.28 6.77 -9.13
CA LEU A 82 3.08 5.56 -9.32
C LEU A 82 2.46 4.34 -8.63
N LEU A 83 2.07 4.47 -7.35
CA LEU A 83 1.39 3.43 -6.59
C LEU A 83 0.10 2.95 -7.27
N THR A 84 -0.60 3.88 -7.91
CA THR A 84 -1.83 3.62 -8.66
C THR A 84 -1.58 2.79 -9.93
N LEU A 85 -0.39 2.88 -10.52
CA LEU A 85 0.00 2.15 -11.74
C LEU A 85 0.63 0.77 -11.46
N ILE A 86 1.03 0.45 -10.22
CA ILE A 86 1.66 -0.85 -9.87
C ILE A 86 0.70 -2.00 -10.19
N PRO A 87 0.95 -2.88 -11.17
CA PRO A 87 -0.04 -3.86 -11.60
C PRO A 87 -0.42 -4.92 -10.55
N CYS A 88 -1.65 -5.43 -10.65
CA CYS A 88 -2.22 -6.33 -9.65
C CYS A 88 -1.51 -7.68 -9.53
N TRP A 89 -0.93 -8.20 -10.63
CA TRP A 89 -0.26 -9.50 -10.64
C TRP A 89 1.06 -9.51 -9.87
N GLN A 90 1.74 -8.35 -9.72
CA GLN A 90 2.90 -8.23 -8.85
C GLN A 90 2.53 -8.40 -7.36
N ILE A 91 1.29 -8.10 -7.01
CA ILE A 91 0.79 -8.15 -5.63
C ILE A 91 0.08 -9.48 -5.35
N LYS A 92 -0.75 -9.96 -6.29
CA LYS A 92 -1.62 -11.14 -6.12
C LYS A 92 -1.04 -12.46 -6.63
N GLY A 93 0.03 -12.45 -7.43
CA GLY A 93 0.52 -13.66 -8.09
C GLY A 93 -0.51 -14.27 -9.06
N CYS A 94 -1.17 -13.43 -9.88
CA CYS A 94 -2.23 -13.86 -10.78
C CYS A 94 -1.68 -14.71 -11.95
N GLY A 95 -2.22 -15.93 -12.13
CA GLY A 95 -1.79 -16.87 -13.17
C GLY A 95 -2.33 -16.60 -14.59
N GLU A 96 -3.39 -15.80 -14.74
CA GLU A 96 -4.05 -15.56 -16.04
C GLU A 96 -3.83 -14.11 -16.54
N ARG A 97 -2.63 -13.56 -16.37
CA ARG A 97 -2.33 -12.15 -16.70
C ARG A 97 -2.40 -11.80 -18.18
N GLU A 98 -2.17 -12.77 -19.07
CA GLU A 98 -2.12 -12.56 -20.52
C GLU A 98 -3.48 -12.16 -21.11
N ASN A 99 -4.58 -12.46 -20.42
CA ASN A 99 -5.92 -12.08 -20.83
C ASN A 99 -6.42 -10.79 -20.15
N CYS A 100 -5.54 -10.07 -19.45
CA CYS A 100 -5.88 -8.87 -18.69
C CYS A 100 -5.59 -7.62 -19.52
N SER A 101 -6.58 -6.77 -19.79
CA SER A 101 -6.34 -5.51 -20.51
C SER A 101 -5.40 -4.55 -19.75
N ALA A 102 -5.34 -4.64 -18.42
CA ALA A 102 -4.37 -3.91 -17.62
C ALA A 102 -2.93 -4.43 -17.78
N PHE A 103 -2.72 -5.63 -18.34
CA PHE A 103 -1.40 -6.16 -18.69
C PHE A 103 -0.75 -5.40 -19.84
N TYR A 104 -1.54 -5.05 -20.85
CA TYR A 104 -1.05 -4.37 -22.04
C TYR A 104 -1.06 -2.85 -21.93
N ASN A 105 -1.88 -2.26 -21.04
CA ASN A 105 -1.88 -0.83 -20.80
C ASN A 105 -1.42 -0.47 -19.37
N LYS A 106 -0.14 -0.10 -19.26
CA LYS A 106 0.52 0.26 -17.98
C LYS A 106 0.35 1.74 -17.60
N ALA A 107 -0.13 2.58 -18.52
CA ALA A 107 -0.28 4.02 -18.30
C ALA A 107 -1.62 4.37 -17.63
N ILE A 108 -2.57 3.43 -17.64
CA ILE A 108 -3.92 3.63 -17.10
C ILE A 108 -4.14 2.64 -15.95
N PRO A 109 -4.65 3.08 -14.80
CA PRO A 109 -4.97 2.18 -13.70
C PRO A 109 -6.01 1.12 -14.10
N CYS A 110 -5.89 -0.07 -13.52
CA CYS A 110 -6.76 -1.20 -13.88
C CYS A 110 -8.27 -0.94 -13.67
N TRP A 111 -8.65 0.05 -12.87
CA TRP A 111 -10.05 0.44 -12.64
C TRP A 111 -10.61 1.43 -13.67
N GLU A 112 -9.76 2.16 -14.39
CA GLU A 112 -10.17 3.06 -15.48
C GLU A 112 -10.33 2.30 -16.81
N LEU A 113 -9.73 1.12 -16.94
CA LEU A 113 -9.90 0.21 -18.09
C LEU A 113 -11.29 -0.49 -18.15
N THR A 114 -12.19 -0.16 -17.23
CA THR A 114 -13.64 -0.45 -17.17
C THR A 114 -14.13 -1.93 -17.18
N ARG A 115 -14.72 -2.31 -16.04
CA ARG A 115 -15.84 -3.24 -15.70
C ARG A 115 -15.79 -4.78 -15.86
N ARG A 116 -14.80 -5.45 -16.47
CA ARG A 116 -14.84 -6.95 -16.55
C ARG A 116 -13.51 -7.70 -16.33
N ILE A 117 -12.48 -7.05 -15.79
CA ILE A 117 -11.12 -7.56 -16.00
C ILE A 117 -10.68 -8.58 -14.92
N CYS A 118 -11.32 -8.62 -13.75
CA CYS A 118 -10.99 -9.60 -12.72
C CYS A 118 -12.09 -10.67 -12.60
N LYS A 119 -11.74 -11.94 -12.85
CA LYS A 119 -12.65 -13.10 -12.67
C LYS A 119 -13.07 -13.33 -11.21
N GLU A 120 -12.33 -12.78 -10.23
CA GLU A 120 -12.88 -12.62 -8.88
C GLU A 120 -14.05 -11.63 -8.99
N LYS A 121 -15.28 -12.16 -9.07
CA LYS A 121 -16.55 -11.45 -9.26
C LYS A 121 -16.77 -10.36 -8.20
N PHE A 122 -16.09 -9.23 -8.32
CA PHE A 122 -16.38 -8.04 -7.53
C PHE A 122 -17.47 -7.25 -8.24
N ILE A 123 -18.70 -7.60 -7.88
CA ILE A 123 -19.91 -6.84 -8.15
C ILE A 123 -19.70 -5.46 -7.51
N HIS A 124 -19.46 -4.46 -8.36
CA HIS A 124 -19.44 -3.02 -8.11
C HIS A 124 -18.26 -2.42 -7.29
N THR A 125 -17.47 -1.61 -8.01
CA THR A 125 -16.51 -0.58 -7.55
C THR A 125 -15.09 -1.03 -7.16
N CYS A 126 -14.10 -0.29 -7.68
CA CYS A 126 -12.66 -0.46 -7.38
C CYS A 126 -12.34 -0.38 -5.88
N LYS A 127 -13.17 0.32 -5.10
CA LYS A 127 -12.99 0.56 -3.66
C LYS A 127 -12.89 -0.73 -2.85
N ASP A 128 -13.49 -1.83 -3.31
CA ASP A 128 -13.47 -3.12 -2.62
C ASP A 128 -12.45 -4.13 -3.13
N CYS A 129 -11.73 -3.80 -4.20
CA CYS A 129 -10.69 -4.65 -4.74
C CYS A 129 -9.53 -4.80 -3.75
N LYS A 130 -9.15 -6.05 -3.42
CA LYS A 130 -7.97 -6.34 -2.58
C LYS A 130 -6.69 -5.67 -3.10
N VAL A 131 -6.55 -5.51 -4.42
CA VAL A 131 -5.41 -4.79 -5.02
C VAL A 131 -5.47 -3.31 -4.68
N TYR A 132 -6.63 -2.68 -4.85
CA TYR A 132 -6.82 -1.26 -4.51
C TYR A 132 -6.63 -1.02 -3.00
N LYS A 133 -7.13 -1.93 -2.16
CA LYS A 133 -6.97 -1.89 -0.69
C LYS A 133 -5.54 -2.14 -0.23
N GLN A 134 -4.73 -2.88 -0.99
CA GLN A 134 -3.30 -3.12 -0.71
C GLN A 134 -2.38 -2.07 -1.33
N ARG A 135 -2.88 -1.25 -2.28
CA ARG A 135 -2.18 -0.10 -2.86
C ARG A 135 -2.42 1.22 -2.09
N LYS A 136 -3.37 1.22 -1.15
CA LYS A 136 -3.62 2.28 -0.16
C LYS A 136 -2.92 1.93 1.14
#